data_AF-A0A2E3I133-F1
#
_entry.id   AF-A0A2E3I133-F1
#
_cell.length_a   1.000
_cell.length_b   1.000
_cell.length_c   1.000
_cell.angle_alpha   90.00
_cell.angle_beta   90.00
_cell.angle_gamma   90.00
#
_symmetry.space_group_name_H-M   'P 1'
#
loop_
_entity.id
_entity.type
_entity.pdbx_description
1 polymer ?
#
loop_
_entity_poly.entity_id
_entity_poly.type
_entity_poly.pdbx_seq_one_letter_code
_entity_poly.pdbx_strand_id
1 'polypeptide(L)'
;MAVDEVKADDSAMIAKGSLTCQPRAFSPRGNTLNTETTISFNLNKPASATVKVYNVAGHLVRLLAYDRILSEGRNALSWSGMDSDNEIVPTGAYIVAVTVGDRTEPKVISVYNR
;
A
#
# COMPACT_ATOMS: atom_id res chain seq x y z
N MET A 1 -13.43 -10.95 28.51
CA MET A 1 -12.07 -10.56 28.07
C MET A 1 -12.25 -9.28 27.27
N ALA A 2 -11.82 -8.13 27.80
CA ALA A 2 -11.84 -6.89 27.04
C ALA A 2 -10.71 -6.98 26.00
N VAL A 3 -11.04 -6.86 24.73
CA VAL A 3 -10.03 -6.57 23.70
C VAL A 3 -9.67 -5.10 23.91
N ASP A 4 -8.46 -4.83 24.40
CA ASP A 4 -7.98 -3.46 24.49
C ASP A 4 -8.01 -2.85 23.08
N GLU A 5 -8.79 -1.78 22.94
CA GLU A 5 -8.91 -1.06 21.68
C GLU A 5 -7.55 -0.44 21.36
N VAL A 6 -6.90 -0.93 20.30
CA VAL A 6 -5.63 -0.38 19.83
C VAL A 6 -5.91 1.05 19.34
N LYS A 7 -5.41 2.04 20.07
CA LYS A 7 -5.49 3.45 19.68
C LYS A 7 -4.25 3.85 18.89
N ALA A 8 -4.44 4.72 17.90
CA ALA A 8 -3.31 5.30 17.17
C ALA A 8 -2.46 6.19 18.10
N ASP A 9 -1.14 6.14 17.93
CA ASP A 9 -0.18 7.04 18.55
C ASP A 9 0.31 8.04 17.50
N ASP A 10 0.12 9.33 17.75
CA ASP A 10 0.47 10.40 16.80
C ASP A 10 1.99 10.55 16.57
N SER A 11 2.82 9.96 17.44
CA SER A 11 4.27 9.89 17.26
C SER A 11 4.73 8.62 16.52
N ALA A 12 3.79 7.80 16.03
CA ALA A 12 4.10 6.62 15.25
C ALA A 12 4.77 6.99 13.92
N MET A 13 5.69 6.13 13.49
CA MET A 13 6.51 6.31 12.30
C MET A 13 6.61 4.99 11.56
N ILE A 14 6.68 5.08 10.23
CA ILE A 14 7.11 3.95 9.40
C ILE A 14 8.60 3.72 9.69
N ALA A 15 8.98 2.47 9.98
CA ALA A 15 10.37 2.11 10.15
C ALA A 15 11.13 2.35 8.83
N LYS A 16 12.20 3.15 8.88
CA LYS A 16 12.95 3.58 7.70
C LYS A 16 13.33 2.41 6.80
N GLY A 17 12.92 2.47 5.53
CA GLY A 17 13.26 1.47 4.52
C GLY A 17 12.46 0.16 4.62
N SER A 18 11.48 0.08 5.53
CA SER A 18 10.61 -1.11 5.65
C SER A 18 9.57 -1.22 4.54
N LEU A 19 9.23 -0.12 3.86
CA LEU A 19 8.24 -0.13 2.78
C LEU A 19 8.74 -0.94 1.57
N THR A 20 8.04 -2.03 1.31
CA THR A 20 8.27 -2.94 0.19
C THR A 20 6.97 -3.26 -0.54
N CYS A 21 7.09 -3.54 -1.83
CA CYS A 21 5.99 -4.06 -2.64
C CYS A 21 6.54 -5.30 -3.37
N GLN A 22 5.97 -6.47 -3.08
CA GLN A 22 6.49 -7.75 -3.56
C GLN A 22 5.37 -8.58 -4.23
N PRO A 23 5.57 -9.02 -5.48
CA PRO A 23 6.66 -8.61 -6.37
C PRO A 23 6.57 -7.13 -6.74
N ARG A 24 7.70 -6.52 -7.13
CA ARG A 24 7.74 -5.12 -7.59
C ARG A 24 7.14 -4.94 -8.99
N ALA A 25 7.06 -6.02 -9.76
CA ALA A 25 6.39 -6.09 -11.06
C ALA A 25 5.41 -7.27 -11.04
N PHE A 26 4.18 -7.03 -11.50
CA PHE A 26 3.10 -8.02 -11.46
C PHE A 26 2.13 -7.83 -12.64
N SER A 27 1.32 -8.85 -12.93
CA SER A 27 0.39 -8.90 -14.08
C SER A 27 -1.03 -9.26 -13.63
N PRO A 28 -1.91 -8.27 -13.39
CA PRO A 28 -3.31 -8.49 -13.00
C PRO A 28 -4.09 -9.48 -13.89
N ARG A 29 -3.85 -9.46 -15.21
CA ARG A 29 -4.50 -10.37 -16.16
C ARG A 29 -4.06 -11.83 -16.03
N GLY A 30 -3.04 -12.12 -15.22
CA GLY A 30 -2.41 -13.42 -15.15
C GLY A 30 -1.51 -13.70 -16.36
N ASN A 31 -0.46 -14.48 -16.14
CA ASN A 31 0.44 -15.09 -17.14
C ASN A 31 1.58 -15.82 -16.40
N THR A 32 2.81 -15.32 -16.48
CA THR A 32 4.03 -15.78 -15.80
C THR A 32 4.37 -14.99 -14.54
N LEU A 33 3.68 -13.87 -14.27
CA LEU A 33 3.84 -13.06 -13.06
C LEU A 33 2.67 -13.25 -12.08
N ASN A 34 2.90 -12.92 -10.81
CA ASN A 34 1.83 -12.85 -9.81
C ASN A 34 0.75 -11.84 -10.26
N THR A 35 -0.49 -12.09 -9.86
CA THR A 35 -1.65 -11.25 -10.20
C THR A 35 -1.81 -10.04 -9.27
N GLU A 36 -1.04 -9.98 -8.19
CA GLU A 36 -1.07 -8.89 -7.24
C GLU A 36 0.33 -8.57 -6.71
N THR A 37 0.46 -7.43 -6.05
CA THR A 37 1.60 -7.07 -5.21
C THR A 37 1.18 -6.92 -3.76
N THR A 38 1.98 -7.41 -2.83
CA THR A 38 1.81 -7.19 -1.40
C THR A 38 2.65 -6.00 -0.96
N ILE A 39 1.99 -4.97 -0.44
CA ILE A 39 2.56 -3.76 0.13
C ILE A 39 2.79 -4.02 1.62
N SER A 40 4.05 -4.13 2.04
CA SER A 40 4.44 -4.38 3.44
C SER A 40 5.23 -3.20 3.99
N PHE A 41 4.95 -2.81 5.24
CA PHE A 41 5.70 -1.80 6.00
C PHE A 41 5.62 -2.10 7.49
N ASN A 42 6.58 -1.60 8.26
CA ASN A 42 6.60 -1.77 9.71
C ASN A 42 6.27 -0.45 10.40
N LEU A 43 5.36 -0.49 11.37
CA LEU A 43 5.10 0.63 12.27
C LEU A 43 5.83 0.40 13.59
N ASN A 44 6.46 1.44 14.13
CA ASN A 44 7.12 1.36 15.44
C ASN A 44 6.14 1.42 16.63
N LYS A 45 4.88 1.74 16.37
CA LYS A 45 3.75 1.86 17.31
C LYS A 45 2.45 1.71 16.53
N PRO A 46 1.30 1.45 17.19
CA PRO A 46 0.03 1.49 16.49
C PRO A 46 -0.26 2.89 15.92
N ALA A 47 -0.79 2.95 14.70
CA ALA A 47 -0.96 4.22 13.99
C ALA A 47 -2.14 4.18 13.03
N SER A 48 -2.70 5.35 12.75
CA SER A 48 -3.57 5.50 11.59
C SER A 48 -2.76 5.63 10.31
N ALA A 49 -3.06 4.79 9.32
CA ALA A 49 -2.37 4.75 8.05
C ALA A 49 -3.32 4.95 6.87
N THR A 50 -2.90 5.76 5.91
CA THR A 50 -3.54 5.90 4.61
C THR A 50 -2.63 5.31 3.53
N VAL A 51 -3.15 4.37 2.75
CA VAL A 51 -2.42 3.70 1.67
C VAL A 51 -3.14 3.98 0.35
N LYS A 52 -2.45 4.68 -0.55
CA LYS A 52 -2.97 5.09 -1.86
C LYS A 52 -2.05 4.60 -2.97
N VAL A 53 -2.63 4.36 -4.14
CA VAL A 53 -1.92 4.04 -5.37
C VAL A 53 -2.20 5.14 -6.38
N TYR A 54 -1.15 5.64 -7.02
CA TYR A 54 -1.21 6.70 -8.03
C TYR A 54 -0.58 6.23 -9.33
N ASN A 55 -1.01 6.81 -10.45
CA ASN A 55 -0.26 6.74 -11.70
C ASN A 55 0.88 7.79 -11.69
N VAL A 56 1.75 7.76 -12.71
CA VAL A 56 2.89 8.71 -12.82
C VAL A 56 2.48 10.17 -13.04
N ALA A 57 1.24 10.43 -13.47
CA ALA A 57 0.69 11.79 -13.56
C ALA A 57 0.19 12.31 -12.20
N GLY A 58 0.27 11.50 -11.14
CA GLY A 58 -0.20 11.85 -9.80
C GLY A 58 -1.71 11.68 -9.60
N HIS A 59 -2.43 11.10 -10.57
CA HIS A 59 -3.85 10.80 -10.38
C HIS A 59 -4.01 9.61 -9.44
N LEU A 60 -4.95 9.72 -8.50
CA LEU A 60 -5.31 8.63 -7.61
C LEU A 60 -5.96 7.51 -8.42
N VAL A 61 -5.39 6.32 -8.33
CA VAL A 61 -5.86 5.11 -9.01
C VAL A 61 -6.68 4.25 -8.05
N ARG A 62 -6.19 4.05 -6.82
CA ARG A 62 -6.85 3.21 -5.82
C ARG A 62 -6.56 3.70 -4.41
N LEU A 63 -7.58 3.69 -3.56
CA LEU A 63 -7.46 3.85 -2.11
C LEU A 63 -7.54 2.46 -1.47
N LEU A 64 -6.45 1.99 -0.87
CA LEU A 64 -6.35 0.66 -0.25
C LEU A 64 -6.70 0.69 1.23
N ALA A 65 -6.35 1.79 1.90
CA ALA A 65 -6.75 2.10 3.26
C ALA A 65 -6.85 3.61 3.44
N TYR A 66 -7.88 4.05 4.17
CA TYR A 66 -8.06 5.44 4.56
C TYR A 66 -8.18 5.49 6.06
N ASP A 67 -7.28 6.25 6.70
CA ASP A 67 -7.28 6.48 8.14
C ASP A 67 -7.49 5.19 8.96
N ARG A 68 -6.86 4.09 8.52
CA ARG A 68 -7.05 2.77 9.12
C ARG A 68 -6.07 2.60 10.26
N ILE A 69 -6.58 2.32 11.46
CA ILE A 69 -5.73 1.94 12.59
C ILE A 69 -5.07 0.57 12.32
N LEU A 70 -3.75 0.56 12.38
CA LEU A 70 -2.90 -0.60 12.20
C LEU A 70 -2.02 -0.78 13.44
N SER A 71 -1.72 -2.03 13.77
CA SER A 71 -0.91 -2.37 14.95
C SER A 71 0.57 -2.07 14.74
N GLU A 72 1.30 -1.97 15.85
CA GLU A 72 2.76 -2.02 15.83
C GLU A 72 3.28 -3.27 15.10
N GLY A 73 4.44 -3.15 14.48
CA GLY A 73 5.10 -4.21 13.75
C GLY A 73 4.69 -4.26 12.29
N ARG A 74 4.76 -5.46 11.70
CA ARG A 74 4.58 -5.65 10.26
C ARG A 74 3.11 -5.58 9.87
N ASN A 75 2.82 -4.70 8.92
CA ASN A 75 1.51 -4.55 8.28
C ASN A 75 1.62 -4.87 6.79
N ALA A 76 0.56 -5.45 6.22
CA ALA A 76 0.52 -5.83 4.81
C ALA A 76 -0.87 -5.61 4.19
N LEU A 77 -0.89 -5.06 2.98
CA LEU A 77 -2.09 -4.93 2.15
C LEU A 77 -1.76 -5.43 0.73
N SER A 78 -2.72 -6.06 0.05
CA SER A 78 -2.56 -6.47 -1.34
C SER A 78 -3.21 -5.47 -2.30
N TRP A 79 -2.60 -5.30 -3.47
CA TRP A 79 -3.22 -4.62 -4.61
C TRP A 79 -3.16 -5.50 -5.86
N SER A 80 -4.34 -5.77 -6.42
CA SER A 80 -4.54 -6.58 -7.63
C SER A 80 -4.36 -5.82 -8.93
N GLY A 81 -3.90 -4.56 -8.90
CA GLY A 81 -3.75 -3.74 -10.11
C GLY A 81 -5.07 -3.25 -10.69
N MET A 82 -6.10 -3.11 -9.84
CA MET A 82 -7.39 -2.54 -10.20
C MET A 82 -7.53 -1.10 -9.72
N ASP A 83 -8.22 -0.26 -10.48
CA ASP A 83 -8.60 1.11 -10.08
C ASP A 83 -9.86 1.14 -9.20
N SER A 84 -10.43 2.32 -8.95
CA SER A 84 -11.66 2.49 -8.16
C SER A 84 -12.92 1.91 -8.81
N ASP A 85 -12.92 1.76 -10.14
CA ASP A 85 -14.03 1.21 -10.90
C ASP A 85 -13.92 -0.32 -11.05
N ASN A 86 -12.95 -0.92 -10.35
CA ASN A 86 -12.55 -2.34 -10.42
C ASN A 86 -12.06 -2.77 -11.81
N GLU A 87 -11.59 -1.83 -12.62
CA GLU A 87 -10.99 -2.12 -13.92
C GLU A 87 -9.48 -2.33 -13.77
N ILE A 88 -8.93 -3.24 -14.59
CA ILE A 88 -7.49 -3.49 -14.61
C ILE A 88 -6.79 -2.27 -15.21
N VAL A 89 -5.85 -1.72 -14.46
CA VAL A 89 -5.10 -0.53 -14.89
C VAL A 89 -4.17 -0.84 -16.07
N PRO A 90 -3.86 0.15 -16.93
CA PRO A 90 -2.92 -0.06 -18.04
C PRO A 90 -1.52 -0.48 -17.58
N THR A 91 -0.78 -1.16 -18.47
CA THR A 91 0.65 -1.43 -18.29
C THR A 91 1.41 -0.13 -18.06
N GLY A 92 2.23 -0.07 -17.01
CA GLY A 92 2.96 1.14 -16.66
C GLY A 92 3.52 1.13 -15.25
N ALA A 93 4.16 2.24 -14.90
CA ALA A 93 4.64 2.48 -13.54
C ALA A 93 3.53 3.09 -12.67
N TYR A 94 3.48 2.68 -11.41
CA TYR A 94 2.55 3.17 -10.40
C TYR A 94 3.31 3.46 -9.11
N ILE A 95 2.78 4.38 -8.32
CA ILE A 95 3.37 4.84 -7.06
C ILE A 95 2.43 4.42 -5.93
N VAL A 96 2.90 3.53 -5.06
CA VAL A 96 2.26 3.25 -3.78
C VAL A 96 2.75 4.28 -2.78
N ALA A 97 1.85 4.97 -2.09
CA ALA A 97 2.18 5.93 -1.04
C ALA A 97 1.53 5.47 0.28
N VAL A 98 2.36 5.28 1.30
CA VAL A 98 1.90 5.01 2.67
C VAL A 98 2.11 6.27 3.49
N THR A 99 1.04 6.78 4.08
CA THR A 99 1.06 7.99 4.92
C THR A 99 0.68 7.64 6.36
N VAL A 100 1.51 8.08 7.30
CA VAL A 100 1.30 7.96 8.75
C VAL A 100 1.65 9.32 9.38
N GLY A 101 0.69 9.94 10.06
CA GLY A 101 0.78 11.34 10.46
C GLY A 101 1.11 12.24 9.25
N ASP A 102 2.10 13.12 9.41
CA ASP A 102 2.55 14.03 8.35
C ASP A 102 3.60 13.43 7.39
N ARG A 103 3.92 12.14 7.53
CA ARG A 103 4.97 11.48 6.73
C ARG A 103 4.39 10.57 5.69
N THR A 104 4.89 10.70 4.46
CA THR A 104 4.57 9.81 3.35
C THR A 104 5.83 9.09 2.85
N GLU A 105 5.78 7.77 2.77
CA GLU A 105 6.79 6.95 2.09
C GLU A 105 6.24 6.43 0.75
N PRO A 106 6.88 6.77 -0.39
CA PRO A 106 6.50 6.26 -1.70
C PRO A 106 7.31 5.03 -2.14
N LYS A 107 6.70 4.16 -2.94
CA LYS A 107 7.35 3.04 -3.63
C LYS A 107 6.84 2.91 -5.06
N VAL A 108 7.76 2.84 -6.02
CA VAL A 108 7.41 2.61 -7.44
C VAL A 108 7.35 1.11 -7.74
N ILE A 109 6.23 0.70 -8.34
CA ILE A 109 5.96 -0.65 -8.84
C ILE A 109 5.57 -0.61 -10.32
N SER A 110 5.62 -1.76 -10.98
CA SER A 110 5.22 -1.91 -12.38
C SER A 110 4.03 -2.86 -12.51
N VAL A 111 3.01 -2.42 -13.25
CA VAL A 111 1.94 -3.29 -13.73
C VAL A 111 2.26 -3.68 -15.16
N TYR A 112 2.18 -4.97 -15.48
CA TYR A 112 2.50 -5.50 -16.79
C TYR A 112 1.40 -6.43 -17.31
N ASN A 113 0.48 -5.87 -18.08
CA ASN A 113 -0.55 -6.63 -18.79
C ASN A 113 -0.07 -6.88 -20.22
N ARG A 114 0.16 -8.16 -20.54
CA ARG A 114 0.36 -8.66 -21.91
C ARG A 114 -0.86 -9.45 -22.33
#